data_AF-A0A662VEG9-F1
#
_entry.id   AF-A0A662VEG9-F1
#
_cell.length_a   1.000
_cell.length_b   1.000
_cell.length_c   1.000
_cell.angle_alpha   90.00
_cell.angle_beta   90.00
_cell.angle_gamma   90.00
#
_symmetry.space_group_name_H-M   'P 1'
#
loop_
_entity.id
_entity.type
_entity.pdbx_description
1 polymer ?
#
loop_
_entity_poly.entity_id
_entity_poly.type
_entity_poly.pdbx_seq_one_letter_code
_entity_poly.pdbx_strand_id
1 'polypeptide(L)'
;FALINTKLMFIIPALVLSLAVGIYRTYIFIQGCREITEVPSITKEFCDNILVLRNASKAAERALQSSRSSVLSKCKDFDCSPRSWLAKFSLLLMKFVDIVGTVEHSVLESLRDTIAVLSLNFKEYLVSMCIVICVALATPWLITSALSLMRIGGLWGWLIAIFSSIFSSIIASRYSFDDSLNTVLPTISAFELCIFTGLLPWH
;
A
#
# COMPACT_ATOMS: atom_id res chain seq x y z
N PHE A 1 -23.36 21.18 28.68
CA PHE A 1 -21.89 21.12 28.79
C PHE A 1 -21.36 19.73 29.13
N ALA A 2 -21.79 19.07 30.21
CA ALA A 2 -21.32 17.72 30.57
C ALA A 2 -21.59 16.64 29.49
N LEU A 3 -22.73 16.69 28.79
CA LEU A 3 -23.08 15.73 27.73
C LEU A 3 -22.28 15.91 26.42
N ILE A 4 -21.78 17.13 26.17
CA ILE A 4 -20.90 17.44 25.02
C ILE A 4 -19.51 16.89 25.32
N ASN A 5 -19.08 16.99 26.58
CA ASN A 5 -17.78 16.48 27.04
C ASN A 5 -17.71 14.95 27.00
N THR A 6 -18.77 14.23 27.40
CA THR A 6 -18.80 12.77 27.32
C THR A 6 -18.87 12.24 25.88
N LYS A 7 -19.58 12.91 24.96
CA LYS A 7 -19.59 12.52 23.53
C LYS A 7 -18.24 12.75 22.85
N LEU A 8 -17.58 13.87 23.11
CA LEU A 8 -16.20 14.13 22.65
C LEU A 8 -15.21 13.10 23.20
N MET A 9 -15.40 12.64 24.44
CA MET A 9 -14.56 11.64 25.10
C MET A 9 -14.62 10.25 24.42
N PHE A 10 -15.67 9.92 23.66
CA PHE A 10 -15.73 8.67 22.87
C PHE A 10 -15.30 8.85 21.41
N ILE A 11 -15.51 10.04 20.84
CA ILE A 11 -15.13 10.35 19.45
C ILE A 11 -13.61 10.41 19.30
N ILE A 12 -12.91 11.03 20.25
CA ILE A 12 -11.44 11.16 20.20
C ILE A 12 -10.75 9.79 20.23
N PRO A 13 -11.05 8.87 21.18
CA PRO A 13 -10.47 7.53 21.16
C PRO A 13 -10.83 6.74 19.90
N ALA A 14 -12.07 6.83 19.40
CA ALA A 14 -12.47 6.13 18.17
C ALA A 14 -11.68 6.62 16.95
N LEU A 15 -11.44 7.93 16.81
CA LEU A 15 -10.60 8.50 15.77
C LEU A 15 -9.14 8.05 15.90
N VAL A 16 -8.58 8.05 17.12
CA VAL A 16 -7.20 7.61 17.37
C VAL A 16 -7.05 6.12 17.05
N LEU A 17 -8.01 5.28 17.44
CA LEU A 17 -7.98 3.84 17.19
C LEU A 17 -8.13 3.54 15.69
N SER A 18 -9.04 4.26 15.01
CA SER A 18 -9.22 4.19 13.57
C SER A 18 -7.97 4.62 12.81
N LEU A 19 -7.31 5.69 13.25
CA LEU A 19 -6.05 6.15 12.66
C LEU A 19 -4.93 5.13 12.87
N ALA A 20 -4.80 4.57 14.07
CA ALA A 20 -3.79 3.56 14.38
C ALA A 20 -3.97 2.28 13.55
N VAL A 21 -5.21 1.79 13.41
CA VAL A 21 -5.53 0.63 12.54
C VAL A 21 -5.16 0.94 11.09
N GLY A 22 -5.52 2.12 10.61
CA GLY A 22 -5.17 2.56 9.27
C GLY A 22 -3.65 2.62 9.05
N ILE A 23 -2.91 3.26 9.97
CA ILE A 23 -1.44 3.37 9.87
C ILE A 23 -0.81 1.98 9.84
N TYR A 24 -1.30 1.06 10.68
CA TYR A 24 -0.82 -0.32 10.70
C TYR A 24 -1.05 -1.03 9.36
N ARG A 25 -2.25 -0.91 8.78
CA ARG A 25 -2.58 -1.51 7.47
C ARG A 25 -1.74 -0.91 6.34
N THR A 26 -1.56 0.40 6.36
CA THR A 26 -0.73 1.13 5.39
C THR A 26 0.74 0.75 5.53
N TYR A 27 1.23 0.52 6.74
CA TYR A 27 2.57 0.02 6.99
C TYR A 27 2.82 -1.38 6.39
N ILE A 28 1.84 -2.29 6.51
CA ILE A 28 1.90 -3.61 5.86
C ILE A 28 2.03 -3.44 4.34
N PHE A 29 1.21 -2.58 3.74
CA PHE A 29 1.26 -2.28 2.32
C PHE A 29 2.62 -1.71 1.88
N ILE A 30 3.16 -0.73 2.60
CA ILE A 30 4.48 -0.13 2.31
C ILE A 30 5.59 -1.18 2.37
N GLN A 31 5.54 -2.10 3.33
CA GLN A 31 6.50 -3.21 3.37
C GLN A 31 6.41 -4.08 2.12
N GLY A 32 5.19 -4.43 1.66
CA GLY A 32 5.00 -5.15 0.41
C GLY A 32 5.56 -4.42 -0.81
N CYS A 33 5.40 -3.09 -0.87
CA CYS A 33 5.97 -2.26 -1.95
C CYS A 33 7.49 -2.26 -1.96
N ARG A 34 8.12 -2.20 -0.78
CA ARG A 34 9.58 -2.30 -0.64
C ARG A 34 10.09 -3.65 -1.14
N GLU A 35 9.44 -4.73 -0.73
CA GLU A 35 9.77 -6.07 -1.21
C GLU A 35 9.70 -6.16 -2.75
N ILE A 36 8.64 -5.61 -3.38
CA ILE A 36 8.48 -5.62 -4.86
C ILE A 36 9.59 -4.84 -5.58
N THR A 37 10.09 -3.78 -4.95
CA THR A 37 11.18 -2.97 -5.52
C THR A 37 12.52 -3.70 -5.48
N GLU A 38 12.72 -4.54 -4.46
CA GLU A 38 13.96 -5.31 -4.26
C GLU A 38 13.98 -6.60 -5.08
N VAL A 39 12.82 -7.22 -5.34
CA VAL A 39 12.67 -8.50 -6.05
C VAL A 39 13.46 -8.58 -7.36
N PRO A 40 13.43 -7.61 -8.29
CA PRO A 40 14.19 -7.72 -9.54
C PRO A 40 15.70 -7.82 -9.33
N SER A 41 16.23 -7.09 -8.35
CA SER A 41 17.67 -7.15 -8.03
C SER A 41 18.07 -8.50 -7.45
N ILE A 42 17.25 -9.05 -6.55
CA ILE A 42 17.46 -10.37 -5.94
C ILE A 42 17.34 -11.46 -7.01
N THR A 43 16.36 -11.37 -7.90
CA THR A 43 16.20 -12.32 -9.01
C THR A 43 17.39 -12.27 -9.96
N LYS A 44 17.86 -11.07 -10.32
CA LYS A 44 19.04 -10.93 -11.16
C LYS A 44 20.26 -11.60 -10.51
N GLU A 45 20.51 -11.31 -9.24
CA GLU A 45 21.64 -11.87 -8.53
C GLU A 45 21.52 -13.38 -8.30
N PHE A 46 20.31 -13.90 -8.14
CA PHE A 46 20.06 -15.34 -8.15
C PHE A 46 20.42 -15.96 -9.49
N CYS A 47 19.97 -15.38 -10.62
CA CYS A 47 20.30 -15.84 -11.97
C CYS A 47 21.80 -15.81 -12.25
N ASP A 48 22.51 -14.79 -11.77
CA ASP A 48 23.97 -14.72 -11.93
C ASP A 48 24.67 -15.79 -11.06
N ASN A 49 24.22 -15.97 -9.81
CA ASN A 49 24.81 -16.93 -8.88
C ASN A 49 24.52 -18.40 -9.22
N ILE A 50 23.34 -18.73 -9.75
CA ILE A 50 22.99 -20.11 -10.11
C ILE A 50 23.88 -20.64 -11.23
N LEU A 51 24.27 -19.79 -12.18
CA LEU A 51 25.17 -20.14 -13.29
C LEU A 51 26.57 -20.52 -12.78
N VAL A 52 27.03 -19.90 -11.70
CA VAL A 52 28.35 -20.13 -11.10
C VAL A 52 28.32 -21.30 -10.11
N LEU A 53 27.32 -21.35 -9.22
CA LEU A 53 27.27 -22.30 -8.11
C LEU A 53 26.62 -23.63 -8.48
N ARG A 54 25.78 -23.67 -9.51
CA ARG A 54 24.93 -24.82 -9.89
C ARG A 54 24.15 -25.42 -8.70
N ASN A 55 23.85 -24.59 -7.71
CA ASN A 55 23.10 -24.95 -6.51
C ASN A 55 22.17 -23.77 -6.17
N ALA A 56 20.86 -23.99 -6.33
CA ALA A 56 19.89 -22.91 -6.22
C ALA A 56 19.68 -22.44 -4.78
N SER A 57 19.74 -23.34 -3.80
CA SER A 57 19.68 -22.95 -2.39
C SER A 57 20.80 -21.98 -1.99
N LYS A 58 22.05 -22.28 -2.36
CA LYS A 58 23.20 -21.40 -2.07
C LYS A 58 23.18 -20.11 -2.91
N ALA A 59 22.68 -20.17 -4.14
CA ALA A 59 22.54 -18.98 -4.98
C ALA A 59 21.47 -18.02 -4.43
N ALA A 60 20.34 -18.55 -3.94
CA ALA A 60 19.28 -17.77 -3.33
C ALA A 60 19.72 -17.16 -2.00
N GLU A 61 20.41 -17.94 -1.15
CA GLU A 61 20.97 -17.44 0.11
C GLU A 61 21.90 -16.24 -0.13
N ARG A 62 22.81 -16.35 -1.12
CA ARG A 62 23.71 -15.25 -1.49
C ARG A 62 22.97 -14.03 -2.04
N ALA A 63 21.99 -14.25 -2.91
CA ALA A 63 21.18 -13.16 -3.48
C ALA A 63 20.31 -12.45 -2.43
N LEU A 64 19.88 -13.15 -1.38
CA LEU A 64 19.15 -12.55 -0.26
C LEU A 64 20.08 -11.82 0.72
N GLN A 65 21.29 -12.35 0.95
CA GLN A 65 22.30 -11.76 1.84
C GLN A 65 23.02 -10.55 1.25
N SER A 66 23.18 -10.48 -0.07
CA SER A 66 23.82 -9.34 -0.74
C SER A 66 23.07 -8.02 -0.48
N SER A 67 21.75 -8.12 -0.33
CA SER A 67 20.88 -7.00 -0.08
C SER A 67 20.82 -6.72 1.43
N ARG A 68 21.92 -6.20 2.00
CA ARG A 68 22.09 -5.94 3.45
C ARG A 68 20.99 -5.07 4.09
N SER A 69 20.29 -4.24 3.31
CA SER A 69 19.21 -3.36 3.78
C SER A 69 17.81 -3.85 3.42
N SER A 70 17.69 -5.02 2.79
CA SER A 70 16.44 -5.48 2.20
C SER A 70 15.47 -6.00 3.25
N VAL A 71 14.18 -5.78 3.03
CA VAL A 71 13.12 -6.37 3.87
C VAL A 71 13.17 -7.90 3.78
N LEU A 72 13.63 -8.41 2.63
CA LEU A 72 13.80 -9.81 2.31
C LEU A 72 15.10 -10.41 2.87
N SER A 73 16.06 -9.62 3.38
CA SER A 73 17.35 -10.11 3.89
C SER A 73 17.21 -10.89 5.20
N LYS A 74 16.07 -10.70 5.88
CA LYS A 74 15.63 -11.51 7.02
C LYS A 74 15.17 -12.91 6.63
N CYS A 75 14.88 -13.15 5.35
CA CYS A 75 14.64 -14.48 4.80
C CYS A 75 15.97 -15.19 4.64
N LYS A 76 16.31 -16.09 5.58
CA LYS A 76 17.53 -16.91 5.47
C LYS A 76 17.39 -18.03 4.44
N ASP A 77 16.17 -18.49 4.19
CA ASP A 77 15.85 -19.63 3.33
C ASP A 77 14.56 -19.38 2.51
N PHE A 78 14.24 -20.31 1.60
CA PHE A 78 13.00 -20.31 0.81
C PHE A 78 11.70 -20.40 1.65
N ASP A 79 11.79 -20.73 2.94
CA ASP A 79 10.64 -20.87 3.85
C ASP A 79 10.16 -19.54 4.42
N CYS A 80 10.67 -18.42 3.91
CA CYS A 80 10.18 -17.11 4.26
C CYS A 80 8.80 -16.83 3.67
N SER A 81 7.96 -16.12 4.44
CA SER A 81 6.64 -15.64 4.02
C SER A 81 6.70 -14.12 3.78
N PRO A 82 7.24 -13.65 2.64
CA PRO A 82 7.20 -12.22 2.32
C PRO A 82 5.76 -11.74 2.19
N ARG A 83 5.52 -10.45 2.44
CA ARG A 83 4.16 -9.88 2.42
C ARG A 83 3.63 -9.71 1.00
N SER A 84 4.53 -9.41 0.06
CA SER A 84 4.23 -9.25 -1.35
C SER A 84 4.01 -10.59 -2.06
N TRP A 85 2.92 -10.66 -2.84
CA TRP A 85 2.67 -11.81 -3.73
C TRP A 85 3.78 -12.00 -4.77
N LEU A 86 4.37 -10.91 -5.29
CA LEU A 86 5.43 -10.98 -6.29
C LEU A 86 6.72 -11.54 -5.69
N ALA A 87 7.01 -11.17 -4.44
CA ALA A 87 8.15 -11.74 -3.72
C ALA A 87 7.93 -13.23 -3.43
N LYS A 88 6.73 -13.64 -3.00
CA LYS A 88 6.36 -15.06 -2.85
C LYS A 88 6.51 -15.82 -4.17
N PHE A 89 5.97 -15.27 -5.25
CA PHE A 89 6.04 -15.85 -6.58
C PHE A 89 7.48 -16.00 -7.06
N SER A 90 8.31 -14.99 -6.85
CA SER A 90 9.73 -15.03 -7.24
C SER A 90 10.50 -16.09 -6.44
N LEU A 91 10.29 -16.19 -5.12
CA LEU A 91 10.89 -17.24 -4.29
C LEU A 91 10.41 -18.64 -4.70
N LEU A 92 9.13 -18.80 -5.03
CA LEU A 92 8.58 -20.06 -5.54
C LEU A 92 9.24 -20.47 -6.86
N LEU A 93 9.47 -19.52 -7.77
CA LEU A 93 10.16 -19.79 -9.02
C LEU A 93 11.62 -20.20 -8.80
N MET A 94 12.33 -19.52 -7.91
CA MET A 94 13.70 -19.92 -7.53
C MET A 94 13.74 -21.33 -6.92
N LYS A 95 12.75 -21.68 -6.09
CA LYS A 95 12.60 -23.03 -5.53
C LYS A 95 12.29 -24.07 -6.62
N PHE A 96 11.50 -23.70 -7.64
CA PHE A 96 11.21 -24.59 -8.76
C PHE A 96 12.46 -24.89 -9.60
N VAL A 97 13.35 -23.91 -9.77
CA VAL A 97 14.66 -24.09 -10.41
C VAL A 97 15.51 -25.14 -9.68
N ASP A 98 15.47 -25.17 -8.35
CA ASP A 98 16.17 -26.18 -7.53
C ASP A 98 15.64 -27.61 -7.80
N ILE A 99 14.33 -27.76 -7.95
CA ILE A 99 13.67 -29.05 -8.19
C ILE A 99 13.99 -29.59 -9.59
N VAL A 100 14.04 -28.71 -10.61
CA VAL A 100 14.26 -29.10 -12.00
C VAL A 100 15.74 -29.40 -12.29
N GLY A 101 16.67 -28.82 -11.53
CA GLY A 101 18.10 -29.17 -11.52
C GLY A 101 18.93 -28.71 -12.72
N THR A 102 18.37 -28.73 -13.94
CA THR A 102 19.00 -28.20 -15.15
C THR A 102 18.10 -27.17 -15.81
N VAL A 103 18.47 -25.90 -15.70
CA VAL A 103 17.74 -24.79 -16.32
C VAL A 103 18.67 -24.10 -17.32
N GLU A 104 18.20 -23.96 -18.56
CA GLU A 104 18.93 -23.25 -19.60
C GLU A 104 19.08 -21.76 -19.25
N HIS A 105 20.17 -21.16 -19.70
CA HIS A 105 20.43 -19.72 -19.51
C HIS A 105 19.30 -18.86 -20.10
N SER A 106 18.76 -19.26 -21.24
CA SER A 106 17.62 -18.62 -21.92
C SER A 106 16.39 -18.53 -21.01
N VAL A 107 16.13 -19.58 -20.22
CA VAL A 107 14.98 -19.65 -19.30
C VAL A 107 15.21 -18.75 -18.09
N LEU A 108 16.43 -18.71 -17.54
CA LEU A 108 16.79 -17.80 -16.44
C LEU A 108 16.73 -16.33 -16.86
N GLU A 109 17.16 -16.02 -18.08
CA GLU A 109 17.08 -14.67 -18.64
C GLU A 109 15.62 -14.23 -18.85
N SER A 110 14.79 -15.10 -19.42
CA SER A 110 13.35 -14.86 -19.55
C SER A 110 12.65 -14.65 -18.20
N LEU A 111 13.05 -15.42 -17.17
CA LEU A 111 12.55 -15.25 -15.79
C LEU A 111 12.90 -13.87 -15.23
N ARG A 112 14.17 -13.46 -15.35
CA ARG A 112 14.66 -12.16 -14.90
C ARG A 112 13.88 -11.03 -15.58
N ASP A 113 13.72 -11.11 -16.89
CA ASP A 113 13.07 -10.07 -17.69
C ASP A 113 11.57 -10.00 -17.37
N THR A 114 10.91 -11.15 -17.18
CA THR A 114 9.50 -11.22 -16.76
C THR A 114 9.29 -10.57 -15.39
N ILE A 115 10.16 -10.87 -14.41
CA ILE A 115 10.07 -10.27 -13.07
C ILE A 115 10.36 -8.77 -13.11
N ALA A 116 11.30 -8.32 -13.96
CA ALA A 116 11.58 -6.91 -14.16
C ALA A 116 10.37 -6.15 -14.75
N VAL A 117 9.72 -6.71 -15.77
CA VAL A 117 8.51 -6.15 -16.37
C VAL A 117 7.36 -6.10 -15.37
N LEU A 118 7.14 -7.17 -14.60
CA LEU A 118 6.11 -7.20 -13.55
C LEU A 118 6.35 -6.14 -12.48
N SER A 119 7.61 -5.93 -12.08
CA SER A 119 7.96 -4.87 -11.11
C SER A 119 7.76 -3.47 -11.68
N LEU A 120 8.05 -3.26 -12.97
CA LEU A 120 7.82 -1.98 -13.63
C LEU A 120 6.32 -1.65 -13.73
N ASN A 121 5.49 -2.61 -14.16
CA ASN A 121 4.04 -2.48 -14.17
C ASN A 121 3.49 -2.20 -12.76
N PHE A 122 4.08 -2.80 -11.73
CA PHE A 122 3.70 -2.52 -10.35
C PHE A 122 4.05 -1.08 -9.92
N LYS A 123 5.19 -0.52 -10.36
CA LYS A 123 5.52 0.89 -10.10
C LYS A 123 4.52 1.84 -10.75
N GLU A 124 4.12 1.58 -11.98
CA GLU A 124 3.08 2.36 -12.67
C GLU A 124 1.75 2.28 -11.93
N TYR A 125 1.39 1.08 -11.46
CA TYR A 125 0.23 0.86 -10.62
C TYR A 125 0.29 1.64 -9.29
N LEU A 126 1.45 1.69 -8.62
CA LEU A 126 1.65 2.51 -7.42
C LEU A 126 1.46 4.00 -7.69
N VAL A 127 1.96 4.51 -8.82
CA VAL A 127 1.74 5.90 -9.22
C VAL A 127 0.25 6.19 -9.40
N SER A 128 -0.49 5.28 -10.05
CA SER A 128 -1.95 5.37 -10.18
C SER A 128 -2.65 5.42 -8.81
N MET A 129 -2.26 4.55 -7.88
CA MET A 129 -2.78 4.55 -6.51
C MET A 129 -2.50 5.87 -5.78
N CYS A 130 -1.29 6.43 -5.89
CA CYS A 130 -0.96 7.73 -5.30
C CYS A 130 -1.86 8.83 -5.84
N ILE A 131 -2.17 8.84 -7.14
CA ILE A 131 -3.10 9.81 -7.73
C ILE A 131 -4.50 9.66 -7.10
N VAL A 132 -5.00 8.43 -6.98
CA VAL A 132 -6.31 8.16 -6.36
C VAL A 132 -6.35 8.63 -4.89
N ILE A 133 -5.27 8.39 -4.13
CA ILE A 133 -5.13 8.88 -2.76
C ILE A 133 -5.16 10.41 -2.71
N CYS A 134 -4.37 11.09 -3.56
CA CYS A 134 -4.34 12.55 -3.62
C CYS A 134 -5.72 13.13 -3.97
N VAL A 135 -6.42 12.54 -4.93
CA VAL A 135 -7.78 12.94 -5.29
C VAL A 135 -8.72 12.75 -4.10
N ALA A 136 -8.66 11.62 -3.40
CA ALA A 136 -9.50 11.34 -2.24
C ALA A 136 -9.29 12.33 -1.09
N LEU A 137 -8.04 12.72 -0.82
CA LEU A 137 -7.71 13.75 0.18
C LEU A 137 -8.13 15.15 -0.26
N ALA A 138 -8.15 15.43 -1.57
CA ALA A 138 -8.68 16.69 -2.10
C ALA A 138 -10.22 16.73 -2.13
N THR A 139 -10.91 15.58 -2.14
CA THR A 139 -12.37 15.48 -2.26
C THR A 139 -13.13 16.31 -1.20
N PRO A 140 -12.81 16.23 0.11
CA PRO A 140 -13.45 17.10 1.12
C PRO A 140 -13.41 18.59 0.77
N TRP A 141 -12.27 19.06 0.29
CA TRP A 141 -12.07 20.46 -0.08
C TRP A 141 -12.83 20.84 -1.35
N LEU A 142 -12.80 19.98 -2.38
CA LEU A 142 -13.53 20.21 -3.63
C LEU A 142 -15.05 20.27 -3.39
N ILE A 143 -15.57 19.37 -2.56
CA ILE A 143 -17.01 19.30 -2.26
C ILE A 143 -17.45 20.49 -1.41
N THR A 144 -16.71 20.83 -0.36
CA THR A 144 -17.04 22.00 0.47
C THR A 144 -16.97 23.31 -0.33
N SER A 145 -15.99 23.44 -1.22
CA SER A 145 -15.88 24.58 -2.15
C SER A 145 -17.05 24.65 -3.14
N ALA A 146 -17.45 23.52 -3.73
CA ALA A 146 -18.59 23.44 -4.64
C ALA A 146 -19.92 23.79 -3.95
N LEU A 147 -20.14 23.26 -2.74
CA LEU A 147 -21.34 23.56 -1.95
C LEU A 147 -21.41 25.05 -1.57
N SER A 148 -20.26 25.66 -1.24
CA SER A 148 -20.16 27.10 -0.98
C SER A 148 -20.53 27.93 -2.21
N LEU A 149 -20.03 27.56 -3.39
CA LEU A 149 -20.38 28.23 -4.66
C LEU A 149 -21.87 28.13 -4.99
N MET A 150 -22.50 26.99 -4.70
CA MET A 150 -23.93 26.77 -4.91
C MET A 150 -24.82 27.39 -3.82
N ARG A 151 -24.23 28.04 -2.80
CA ARG A 151 -24.94 28.60 -1.62
C ARG A 151 -25.80 27.56 -0.89
N ILE A 152 -25.43 26.29 -0.97
CA ILE A 152 -26.11 25.20 -0.26
C ILE A 152 -25.53 25.17 1.15
N GLY A 153 -26.18 25.91 2.06
CA GLY A 153 -25.77 26.02 3.46
C GLY A 153 -26.51 25.06 4.40
N GLY A 154 -26.14 25.11 5.68
CA GLY A 154 -26.84 24.40 6.76
C GLY A 154 -26.68 22.88 6.74
N LEU A 155 -27.62 22.18 7.39
CA LEU A 155 -27.54 20.74 7.66
C LEU A 155 -27.40 19.90 6.38
N TRP A 156 -28.07 20.29 5.29
CA TRP A 156 -28.07 19.53 4.04
C TRP A 156 -26.73 19.59 3.30
N GLY A 157 -26.11 20.77 3.21
CA GLY A 157 -24.75 20.89 2.66
C GLY A 157 -23.74 20.10 3.49
N TRP A 158 -23.86 20.16 4.82
CA TRP A 158 -23.00 19.43 5.73
C TRP A 158 -23.11 17.90 5.59
N LEU A 159 -24.33 17.37 5.49
CA LEU A 159 -24.56 15.93 5.27
C LEU A 159 -24.00 15.48 3.93
N ILE A 160 -24.21 16.25 2.86
CA ILE A 160 -23.67 15.93 1.52
C ILE A 160 -22.13 15.88 1.57
N ALA A 161 -21.48 16.87 2.19
CA ALA A 161 -20.03 16.89 2.33
C ALA A 161 -19.51 15.65 3.07
N ILE A 162 -20.12 15.30 4.21
CA ILE A 162 -19.70 14.15 5.02
C ILE A 162 -19.87 12.83 4.27
N PHE A 163 -21.06 12.58 3.71
CA PHE A 163 -21.29 11.32 3.02
C PHE A 163 -20.37 11.18 1.82
N SER A 164 -20.27 12.20 0.97
CA SER A 164 -19.45 12.12 -0.23
C SER A 164 -17.95 11.98 0.07
N SER A 165 -17.43 12.65 1.10
CA SER A 165 -16.03 12.47 1.52
C SER A 165 -15.77 11.09 2.11
N ILE A 166 -16.64 10.56 2.97
CA ILE A 166 -16.49 9.22 3.54
C ILE A 166 -16.56 8.16 2.44
N PHE A 167 -17.57 8.23 1.57
CA PHE A 167 -17.71 7.27 0.46
C PHE A 167 -16.52 7.33 -0.51
N SER A 168 -16.09 8.53 -0.91
CA SER A 168 -14.91 8.71 -1.79
C SER A 168 -13.64 8.11 -1.15
N SER A 169 -13.45 8.33 0.16
CA SER A 169 -12.29 7.81 0.89
C SER A 169 -12.31 6.29 1.06
N ILE A 170 -13.48 5.69 1.27
CA ILE A 170 -13.63 4.23 1.32
C ILE A 170 -13.34 3.61 -0.05
N ILE A 171 -13.87 4.21 -1.12
CA ILE A 171 -13.63 3.74 -2.50
C ILE A 171 -12.14 3.85 -2.82
N ALA A 172 -11.51 4.98 -2.52
CA ALA A 172 -10.09 5.19 -2.73
C ALA A 172 -9.24 4.21 -1.90
N SER A 173 -9.64 3.93 -0.66
CA SER A 173 -8.96 2.97 0.21
C SER A 173 -9.03 1.56 -0.34
N ARG A 174 -10.22 1.13 -0.80
CA ARG A 174 -10.41 -0.16 -1.47
C ARG A 174 -9.59 -0.26 -2.76
N TYR A 175 -9.55 0.79 -3.56
CA TYR A 175 -8.78 0.78 -4.82
C TYR A 175 -7.26 0.79 -4.57
N SER A 176 -6.80 1.53 -3.56
CA SER A 176 -5.37 1.79 -3.32
C SER A 176 -4.70 0.77 -2.38
N PHE A 177 -5.47 0.06 -1.57
CA PHE A 177 -4.93 -0.93 -0.62
C PHE A 177 -5.53 -2.33 -0.78
N ASP A 178 -6.50 -2.51 -1.68
CA ASP A 178 -7.33 -3.72 -1.77
C ASP A 178 -7.95 -4.13 -0.43
N ASP A 179 -8.10 -3.16 0.49
CA ASP A 179 -8.57 -3.38 1.86
C ASP A 179 -9.61 -2.32 2.22
N SER A 180 -10.89 -2.71 2.17
CA SER A 180 -12.00 -1.85 2.58
C SER A 180 -12.00 -1.53 4.09
N LEU A 181 -11.23 -2.25 4.89
CA LEU A 181 -11.07 -2.00 6.32
C LEU A 181 -9.90 -1.05 6.61
N ASN A 182 -9.15 -0.61 5.59
CA ASN A 182 -8.16 0.44 5.79
C ASN A 182 -8.86 1.79 6.00
N THR A 183 -8.80 2.26 7.24
CA THR A 183 -9.48 3.45 7.73
C THR A 183 -8.63 4.71 7.64
N VAL A 184 -7.39 4.70 7.12
CA VAL A 184 -6.55 5.92 7.03
C VAL A 184 -7.27 7.03 6.27
N LEU A 185 -7.62 6.77 5.01
CA LEU A 185 -8.23 7.80 4.15
C LEU A 185 -9.56 8.27 4.72
N PRO A 186 -10.50 7.39 5.13
CA PRO A 186 -11.73 7.83 5.79
C PRO A 186 -11.50 8.67 7.05
N THR A 187 -10.48 8.35 7.85
CA THR A 187 -10.17 9.09 9.10
C THR A 187 -9.57 10.45 8.80
N ILE A 188 -8.63 10.55 7.85
CA ILE A 188 -8.03 11.82 7.44
C ILE A 188 -9.09 12.72 6.82
N SER A 189 -9.92 12.21 5.90
CA SER A 189 -10.96 13.01 5.27
C SER A 189 -12.06 13.44 6.24
N ALA A 190 -12.41 12.63 7.24
CA ALA A 190 -13.29 13.05 8.32
C ALA A 190 -12.67 14.16 9.18
N PHE A 191 -11.38 14.07 9.48
CA PHE A 191 -10.64 15.10 10.22
C PHE A 191 -10.55 16.42 9.44
N GLU A 192 -10.24 16.36 8.15
CA GLU A 192 -10.23 17.52 7.24
C GLU A 192 -11.61 18.19 7.21
N LEU A 193 -12.68 17.42 7.07
CA LEU A 193 -14.04 17.95 7.14
C LEU A 193 -14.33 18.66 8.47
N CYS A 194 -13.92 18.10 9.61
CA CYS A 194 -14.09 18.76 10.92
C CYS A 194 -13.34 20.09 10.99
N ILE A 195 -12.14 20.18 10.41
CA ILE A 195 -11.37 21.43 10.34
C ILE A 195 -12.06 22.45 9.44
N PHE A 196 -12.43 22.06 8.21
CA PHE A 196 -13.03 22.98 7.26
C PHE A 196 -14.42 23.45 7.68
N THR A 197 -15.23 22.57 8.27
CA THR A 197 -16.56 22.93 8.79
C THR A 197 -16.50 23.72 10.10
N GLY A 198 -15.42 23.61 10.89
CA GLY A 198 -15.17 24.45 12.06
C GLY A 198 -14.58 25.83 11.73
N LEU A 199 -13.92 25.98 10.59
CA LEU A 199 -13.33 27.24 10.09
C LEU A 199 -14.26 28.06 9.19
N LEU A 200 -15.20 27.43 8.49
CA LEU A 200 -16.21 28.11 7.69
C LEU A 200 -17.47 28.32 8.54
N PRO A 201 -17.75 29.54 9.03
CA PRO A 201 -19.03 29.79 9.65
C PRO A 201 -20.10 29.66 8.57
N TRP A 202 -20.91 28.61 8.67
CA TRP A 202 -22.09 28.41 7.85
C TRP A 202 -23.14 29.44 8.28
N HIS A 203 -23.05 30.65 7.70
CA HIS A 203 -24.05 31.71 7.83
C HIS A 203 -25.14 31.56 6.76
#